data_AF-A0A7S7TQK0-F1
#
_entry.id   AF-A0A7S7TQK0-F1
#
_cell.length_a   1.000
_cell.length_b   1.000
_cell.length_c   1.000
_cell.angle_alpha   90.00
_cell.angle_beta   90.00
_cell.angle_gamma   90.00
#
_symmetry.space_group_name_H-M   'P 1'
#
loop_
_entity.id
_entity.type
_entity.pdbx_description
1 polymer ?
#
loop_
_entity_poly.entity_id
_entity_poly.type
_entity_poly.pdbx_seq_one_letter_code
_entity_poly.pdbx_strand_id
1 'polypeptide(L)'
;MPRTRVYTRSGNRQNFCVRICDGRFFPLPRVSDAADVGTCEAVCPPAELKLYSGSDIDSARTETGETDKALANAFRFQCEIVPQCACSAGASTGLSPIAIEDDMTLRTGDIIAADDGFKIAAITGGQQRSVLFRPLPKARAQALGLSRLSSR
;
A
#
# COMPACT_ATOMS: atom_id res chain seq x y z
N MET A 1 1.15 6.74 23.92
CA MET A 1 1.79 7.64 22.94
C MET A 1 1.27 7.27 21.54
N PRO A 2 0.42 8.07 20.88
CA PRO A 2 0.08 7.78 19.49
C PRO A 2 1.34 7.98 18.64
N ARG A 3 1.68 6.98 17.83
CA ARG A 3 2.84 7.06 16.93
C ARG A 3 2.50 8.02 15.80
N THR A 4 2.99 9.25 15.87
CA THR A 4 2.93 10.18 14.74
C THR A 4 3.78 9.60 13.60
N ARG A 5 3.15 8.95 12.61
CA ARG A 5 3.83 8.60 11.37
C ARG A 5 4.04 9.89 10.60
N VAL A 6 5.31 10.30 10.49
CA VAL A 6 5.73 11.38 9.59
C VAL A 6 5.63 10.84 8.18
N TYR A 7 4.57 11.21 7.46
CA TYR A 7 4.56 11.12 6.00
C TYR A 7 5.37 12.30 5.47
N THR A 8 6.44 12.01 4.73
CA THR A 8 7.37 13.03 4.23
C THR A 8 6.61 14.08 3.44
N ARG A 9 6.67 15.31 3.95
CA ARG A 9 6.02 16.51 3.45
C ARG A 9 6.71 16.98 2.18
N SER A 10 6.25 16.51 1.02
CA SER A 10 6.41 17.23 -0.24
C SER A 10 5.03 17.78 -0.62
N GLY A 11 4.94 19.10 -0.80
CA GLY A 11 3.71 19.92 -0.83
C GLY A 11 2.72 19.64 -1.96
N ASN A 12 2.23 18.40 -2.08
CA ASN A 12 1.26 17.96 -3.06
C ASN A 12 0.02 17.38 -2.33
N ARG A 13 -1.18 17.51 -2.93
CA ARG A 13 -2.46 16.94 -2.43
C ARG A 13 -2.32 15.44 -2.16
N GLN A 14 -2.43 14.98 -0.93
CA GLN A 14 -2.33 13.58 -0.52
C GLN A 14 -3.68 12.90 -0.61
N ASN A 15 -3.69 11.64 -1.05
CA ASN A 15 -4.88 10.80 -1.07
C ASN A 15 -4.87 9.83 0.12
N PHE A 16 -6.04 9.63 0.71
CA PHE A 16 -6.28 8.79 1.87
C PHE A 16 -7.45 7.86 1.57
N CYS A 17 -7.25 6.57 1.76
CA CYS A 17 -8.33 5.60 1.81
C CYS A 17 -8.83 5.53 3.25
N VAL A 18 -10.13 5.69 3.45
CA VAL A 18 -10.77 5.63 4.77
C VAL A 18 -11.79 4.50 4.77
N ARG A 19 -11.67 3.57 5.71
CA ARG A 19 -12.64 2.48 5.93
C ARG A 19 -13.89 3.05 6.56
N ILE A 20 -15.05 2.84 5.95
CA ILE A 20 -16.30 3.43 6.47
C ILE A 20 -16.79 2.75 7.75
N CYS A 21 -16.41 1.49 7.96
CA CYS A 21 -16.95 0.65 9.02
C CYS A 21 -16.28 0.90 10.38
N ASP A 22 -15.05 1.45 10.42
CA ASP A 22 -14.37 1.82 11.66
C ASP A 22 -13.54 3.12 11.60
N GLY A 23 -13.59 3.84 10.48
CA GLY A 23 -12.93 5.13 10.30
C GLY A 23 -11.41 5.07 10.20
N ARG A 24 -10.80 3.88 10.05
CA ARG A 24 -9.34 3.79 9.88
C ARG A 24 -8.93 4.29 8.50
N PHE A 25 -7.90 5.12 8.48
CA PHE A 25 -7.35 5.67 7.24
C PHE A 25 -5.91 5.21 7.00
N PHE A 26 -5.54 5.15 5.72
CA PHE A 26 -4.17 4.96 5.27
C PHE A 26 -3.90 5.82 4.04
N PRO A 27 -2.73 6.46 3.95
CA PRO A 27 -2.38 7.24 2.78
C PRO A 27 -2.02 6.32 1.61
N LEU A 28 -2.45 6.73 0.42
CA LEU A 28 -1.99 6.11 -0.81
C LEU A 28 -0.63 6.69 -1.23
N PRO A 29 0.37 5.85 -1.51
CA PRO A 29 1.57 6.32 -2.19
C PRO A 29 1.18 6.89 -3.57
N ARG A 30 1.86 7.96 -3.99
CA ARG A 30 1.70 8.52 -5.35
C ARG A 30 2.35 7.58 -6.35
N VAL A 31 1.62 6.54 -6.74
CA VAL A 31 2.05 5.62 -7.79
C VAL A 31 1.54 6.10 -9.16
N SER A 32 0.40 6.78 -9.19
CA SER A 32 -0.19 7.44 -10.36
C SER A 32 -0.84 8.78 -9.94
N ASP A 33 -1.03 9.69 -10.90
CA ASP A 33 -1.69 10.99 -10.67
C ASP A 33 -3.20 10.87 -10.44
N ALA A 34 -3.80 9.75 -10.86
CA ALA A 34 -5.21 9.43 -10.62
C ALA A 34 -5.29 8.28 -9.61
N ALA A 35 -5.64 8.61 -8.36
CA ALA A 35 -6.10 7.62 -7.39
C ALA A 35 -7.62 7.58 -7.44
N ASP A 36 -8.18 6.39 -7.45
CA ASP A 36 -9.62 6.14 -7.35
C ASP A 36 -9.92 5.22 -6.15
N VAL A 37 -11.19 4.97 -5.89
CA VAL A 37 -11.62 4.06 -4.83
C VAL A 37 -11.19 2.61 -5.10
N GLY A 38 -11.10 2.20 -6.38
CA GLY A 38 -10.63 0.86 -6.75
C GLY A 38 -9.20 0.57 -6.30
N THR A 39 -8.35 1.60 -6.29
CA THR A 39 -6.99 1.51 -5.72
C THR A 39 -7.04 1.22 -4.21
N CYS A 40 -8.00 1.80 -3.48
CA CYS A 40 -8.20 1.49 -2.07
C CYS A 40 -8.66 0.04 -1.87
N GLU A 41 -9.61 -0.41 -2.67
CA GLU A 41 -10.19 -1.76 -2.60
C GLU A 41 -9.14 -2.84 -2.88
N ALA A 42 -8.23 -2.61 -3.84
CA ALA A 42 -7.11 -3.52 -4.09
C ALA A 42 -6.20 -3.71 -2.86
N VAL A 43 -6.05 -2.66 -2.04
CA VAL A 43 -5.22 -2.69 -0.82
C VAL A 43 -5.97 -3.29 0.37
N CYS A 44 -7.29 -3.15 0.42
CA CYS A 44 -8.13 -3.62 1.52
C CYS A 44 -9.46 -4.21 1.03
N PRO A 45 -9.44 -5.37 0.33
CA PRO A 45 -10.64 -5.92 -0.31
C PRO A 45 -11.84 -6.22 0.61
N PRO A 46 -11.66 -6.64 1.88
CA PRO A 46 -12.79 -6.94 2.75
C PRO A 46 -13.59 -5.73 3.23
N ALA A 47 -13.02 -4.52 3.15
CA ALA A 47 -13.61 -3.33 3.75
C ALA A 47 -14.18 -2.39 2.69
N GLU A 48 -15.35 -1.83 2.96
CA GLU A 48 -15.87 -0.72 2.18
C GLU A 48 -15.08 0.56 2.50
N LEU A 49 -14.65 1.26 1.45
CA LEU A 49 -13.69 2.35 1.52
C LEU A 49 -14.22 3.59 0.80
N LYS A 50 -13.81 4.76 1.29
CA LYS A 50 -13.99 6.05 0.61
C LYS A 50 -12.62 6.70 0.40
N LEU A 51 -12.49 7.40 -0.73
CA LEU A 51 -11.30 8.19 -1.06
C LEU A 51 -11.46 9.63 -0.56
N TYR A 52 -10.44 10.12 0.13
CA TYR A 52 -10.34 11.49 0.62
C TYR A 52 -9.05 12.13 0.11
N SER A 53 -9.10 13.41 -0.23
CA SER A 53 -7.94 14.16 -0.71
C SER A 53 -7.76 15.46 0.07
N GLY A 54 -6.52 15.78 0.46
CA GLY A 54 -6.21 16.97 1.25
C GLY A 54 -4.70 17.15 1.45
N SER A 55 -4.30 18.17 2.20
CA SER A 55 -2.89 18.29 2.65
C SER A 55 -2.56 17.25 3.73
N ASP A 56 -3.57 16.88 4.51
CA ASP A 56 -3.53 15.97 5.63
C ASP A 56 -4.93 15.35 5.80
N ILE A 57 -5.05 14.32 6.64
CA ILE A 57 -6.33 13.64 6.86
C ILE A 57 -7.38 14.54 7.53
N ASP A 58 -6.95 15.45 8.43
CA ASP A 58 -7.86 16.33 9.18
C ASP A 58 -8.59 17.35 8.29
N SER A 59 -7.98 17.72 7.17
CA SER A 59 -8.50 18.66 6.17
C SER A 59 -8.98 17.97 4.89
N ALA A 60 -8.77 16.65 4.77
CA ALA A 60 -9.12 15.90 3.58
C ALA A 60 -10.63 15.80 3.40
N ARG A 61 -11.06 15.80 2.14
CA ARG A 61 -12.48 15.70 1.77
C ARG A 61 -12.69 14.71 0.65
N THR A 62 -13.89 14.12 0.60
CA THR A 62 -14.39 13.39 -0.56
C THR A 62 -14.62 14.35 -1.74
N GLU A 63 -14.93 13.80 -2.92
CA GLU A 63 -15.38 14.60 -4.08
C GLU A 63 -16.65 15.41 -3.78
N THR A 64 -17.52 14.89 -2.90
CA THR A 64 -18.75 15.56 -2.45
C THR A 64 -18.51 16.58 -1.33
N GLY A 65 -17.26 16.74 -0.85
CA GLY A 65 -16.90 17.71 0.18
C GLY A 65 -17.05 17.22 1.63
N GLU A 66 -17.39 15.95 1.84
CA GLU A 66 -17.52 15.35 3.17
C GLU A 66 -16.15 15.17 3.82
N THR A 67 -16.05 15.42 5.14
CA THR A 67 -14.85 15.11 5.93
C THR A 67 -14.94 13.69 6.51
N ASP A 68 -13.80 13.10 6.86
CA ASP A 68 -13.73 11.78 7.51
C ASP A 68 -14.46 11.79 8.87
N LYS A 69 -14.44 12.93 9.57
CA LYS A 69 -15.14 13.16 10.85
C LYS A 69 -16.66 13.05 10.74
N ALA A 70 -17.24 13.14 9.53
CA ALA A 70 -18.68 12.98 9.31
C ALA A 70 -19.12 11.51 9.29
N LEU A 71 -18.19 10.54 9.24
CA LEU A 71 -18.52 9.12 9.29
C LEU A 71 -19.09 8.73 10.66
N ALA A 72 -20.19 7.97 10.66
CA ALA A 72 -20.83 7.52 11.90
C ALA A 72 -19.89 6.73 12.84
N ASN A 73 -18.95 5.96 12.25
CA ASN A 73 -17.94 5.19 12.98
C ASN A 73 -16.54 5.82 12.90
N ALA A 74 -16.45 7.15 12.74
CA ALA A 74 -15.16 7.85 12.67
C ALA A 74 -14.28 7.48 13.88
N PHE A 75 -12.99 7.19 13.61
CA PHE A 75 -11.97 6.89 14.62
C PHE A 75 -12.23 5.68 15.53
N ARG A 76 -13.25 4.86 15.28
CA ARG A 76 -13.56 3.66 16.08
C ARG A 76 -12.37 2.70 16.18
N PHE A 77 -11.55 2.61 15.13
CA PHE A 77 -10.31 1.84 15.08
C PHE A 77 -9.28 2.17 16.18
N GLN A 78 -9.40 3.32 16.84
CA GLN A 78 -8.51 3.71 17.94
C GLN A 78 -8.86 2.99 19.24
N CYS A 79 -10.11 2.58 19.40
CA CYS A 79 -10.62 1.93 20.60
C CYS A 79 -10.67 0.41 20.46
N GLU A 80 -10.97 -0.09 19.27
CA GLU A 80 -11.11 -1.53 19.02
C GLU A 80 -10.75 -1.93 17.59
N ILE A 81 -10.47 -3.21 17.40
CA ILE A 81 -10.28 -3.82 16.08
C ILE A 81 -11.62 -4.43 15.68
N VAL A 82 -12.23 -3.88 14.64
CA VAL A 82 -13.46 -4.44 14.04
C VAL A 82 -13.03 -5.52 13.03
N PRO A 83 -13.24 -6.83 13.29
CA PRO A 83 -12.65 -7.89 12.49
C PRO A 83 -13.05 -7.84 11.01
N GLN A 84 -14.33 -7.57 10.74
CA GLN A 84 -14.85 -7.42 9.38
C GLN A 84 -14.31 -6.19 8.63
N CYS A 85 -13.65 -5.25 9.31
CA CYS A 85 -13.01 -4.09 8.72
C CYS A 85 -11.52 -4.29 8.48
N ALA A 86 -10.91 -5.31 9.06
CA ALA A 86 -9.46 -5.48 9.01
C ALA A 86 -8.99 -5.78 7.57
N CYS A 87 -7.94 -5.09 7.12
CA CYS A 87 -7.33 -5.31 5.79
C CYS A 87 -6.43 -6.56 5.74
N SER A 88 -6.66 -7.51 6.66
CA SER A 88 -5.94 -8.77 6.74
C SER A 88 -6.84 -9.82 6.10
N ALA A 89 -6.49 -10.30 4.91
CA ALA A 89 -7.18 -11.45 4.33
C ALA A 89 -6.89 -12.69 5.19
N GLY A 90 -7.75 -12.98 6.16
CA GLY A 90 -7.79 -14.24 6.92
C GLY A 90 -6.57 -14.57 7.80
N ALA A 91 -5.48 -13.81 7.75
CA ALA A 91 -4.32 -14.00 8.63
C ALA A 91 -4.56 -13.29 9.97
N SER A 92 -4.43 -14.05 11.07
CA SER A 92 -4.59 -13.59 12.45
C SER A 92 -3.62 -12.46 12.85
N THR A 93 -2.65 -12.13 12.01
CA THR A 93 -1.80 -10.93 12.08
C THR A 93 -0.95 -10.87 10.80
N GLY A 94 -1.08 -9.82 9.97
CA GLY A 94 -0.25 -9.66 8.77
C GLY A 94 -0.89 -8.81 7.68
N LEU A 95 -0.08 -8.36 6.72
CA LEU A 95 -0.57 -7.77 5.47
C LEU A 95 -1.19 -8.89 4.62
N SER A 96 -2.29 -8.59 3.92
CA SER A 96 -2.82 -9.51 2.91
C SER A 96 -1.71 -9.79 1.88
N PRO A 97 -1.45 -11.06 1.51
CA PRO A 97 -0.49 -11.35 0.46
C PRO A 97 -0.98 -10.74 -0.85
N ILE A 98 -0.14 -9.95 -1.50
CA ILE A 98 -0.30 -9.47 -2.86
C ILE A 98 0.68 -10.24 -3.75
N ALA A 99 0.26 -10.63 -4.95
CA ALA A 99 1.21 -11.16 -5.92
C ALA A 99 2.22 -10.05 -6.28
N ILE A 100 3.50 -10.40 -6.43
CA ILE A 100 4.56 -9.41 -6.65
C ILE A 100 4.35 -8.69 -8.00
N GLU A 101 3.76 -9.40 -8.96
CA GLU A 101 3.33 -8.92 -10.27
C GLU A 101 2.27 -7.82 -10.18
N ASP A 102 1.41 -7.89 -9.15
CA ASP A 102 0.31 -6.97 -8.91
C ASP A 102 0.73 -5.79 -8.00
N ASP A 103 1.93 -5.83 -7.42
CA ASP A 103 2.44 -4.73 -6.59
C ASP A 103 2.70 -3.49 -7.45
N MET A 104 1.80 -2.51 -7.36
CA MET A 104 1.88 -1.24 -8.09
C MET A 104 3.10 -0.39 -7.72
N THR A 105 3.70 -0.62 -6.55
CA THR A 105 4.88 0.14 -6.10
C THR A 105 6.18 -0.33 -6.74
N LEU A 106 6.19 -1.55 -7.31
CA LEU A 106 7.35 -2.13 -7.96
C LEU A 106 7.87 -1.24 -9.09
N ARG A 107 9.19 -1.13 -9.20
CA ARG A 107 9.93 -0.37 -10.22
C ARG A 107 10.96 -1.25 -10.93
N THR A 108 11.28 -0.88 -12.16
CA THR A 108 12.42 -1.49 -12.87
C THR A 108 13.70 -1.29 -12.07
N GLY A 109 14.37 -2.40 -11.74
CA GLY A 109 15.59 -2.42 -10.92
C GLY A 109 15.37 -2.89 -9.49
N ASP A 110 14.12 -3.00 -9.02
CA ASP A 110 13.83 -3.53 -7.69
C ASP A 110 14.32 -4.98 -7.57
N ILE A 111 14.91 -5.30 -6.41
CA ILE A 111 15.40 -6.64 -6.10
C ILE A 111 14.34 -7.37 -5.27
N ILE A 112 13.93 -8.52 -5.77
CA ILE A 112 12.92 -9.38 -5.17
C ILE A 112 13.63 -10.58 -4.56
N ALA A 113 13.35 -10.84 -3.28
CA ALA A 113 13.72 -12.10 -2.65
C ALA A 113 12.60 -13.12 -2.90
N ALA A 114 12.93 -14.18 -3.64
CA ALA A 114 12.04 -15.31 -3.86
C ALA A 114 12.69 -16.60 -3.31
N ASP A 115 11.90 -17.65 -3.18
CA ASP A 115 12.36 -18.95 -2.64
C ASP A 115 13.48 -19.57 -3.49
N ASP A 116 13.50 -19.29 -4.78
CA ASP A 116 14.52 -19.74 -5.74
C ASP A 116 15.70 -18.74 -5.90
N GLY A 117 15.75 -17.71 -5.05
CA GLY A 117 16.82 -16.73 -4.98
C GLY A 117 16.38 -15.30 -5.36
N PHE A 118 17.37 -14.43 -5.57
CA PHE A 118 17.10 -13.03 -5.88
C PHE A 118 16.78 -12.83 -7.35
N LYS A 119 15.78 -11.98 -7.62
CA LYS A 119 15.38 -11.55 -8.97
C LYS A 119 15.43 -10.04 -9.06
N ILE A 120 15.65 -9.50 -10.26
CA ILE A 120 15.48 -8.08 -10.57
C ILE A 120 14.20 -7.92 -11.38
N ALA A 121 13.34 -7.00 -10.95
CA ALA A 121 12.16 -6.59 -11.70
C ALA A 121 12.52 -5.74 -12.92
N ALA A 122 11.91 -6.04 -14.06
CA ALA A 122 11.89 -5.18 -15.24
C ALA A 122 10.43 -4.95 -15.63
N ILE A 123 9.99 -3.69 -15.57
CA ILE A 123 8.64 -3.31 -15.92
C ILE A 123 8.65 -2.80 -17.35
N THR A 124 7.84 -3.42 -18.19
CA THR A 124 7.64 -2.98 -19.57
C THR A 124 6.32 -2.22 -19.67
N GLY A 125 6.36 -0.99 -20.18
CA GLY A 125 5.19 -0.14 -20.36
C GLY A 125 4.67 -0.22 -21.80
N GLY A 126 3.50 -0.83 -21.97
CA GLY A 126 2.70 -0.81 -23.21
C GLY A 126 1.23 -0.52 -22.88
N GLN A 127 0.28 -1.13 -23.60
CA GLN A 127 -1.16 -1.05 -23.31
C GLN A 127 -1.54 -1.69 -21.95
N GLN A 128 -0.73 -2.63 -21.44
CA GLN A 128 -0.87 -3.23 -20.11
C GLN A 128 0.49 -3.27 -19.39
N ARG A 129 0.47 -3.10 -18.05
CA ARG A 129 1.66 -3.22 -17.20
C ARG A 129 2.04 -4.69 -17.10
N SER A 130 3.23 -5.04 -17.57
CA SER A 130 3.78 -6.38 -17.41
C SER A 130 5.08 -6.33 -16.61
N VAL A 131 5.23 -7.24 -15.65
CA VAL A 131 6.43 -7.39 -14.84
C VAL A 131 7.20 -8.62 -15.31
N LEU A 132 8.48 -8.44 -15.64
CA LEU A 132 9.40 -9.51 -15.98
C LEU A 132 10.43 -9.67 -14.86
N PHE A 133 10.61 -10.89 -14.38
CA PHE A 133 11.64 -11.19 -13.38
C PHE A 133 12.85 -11.84 -14.03
N ARG A 134 14.03 -11.24 -13.80
CA ARG A 134 15.30 -11.78 -14.28
C ARG A 134 16.12 -12.26 -13.09
N PRO A 135 16.74 -13.45 -13.14
CA PRO A 135 17.62 -13.88 -12.05
C PRO A 135 18.74 -12.87 -11.78
N LEU A 136 18.96 -12.54 -10.51
CA LEU A 136 20.10 -11.74 -10.08
C LEU A 136 21.32 -12.66 -9.96
N PRO A 137 22.40 -12.46 -10.74
CA PRO A 137 23.58 -13.31 -10.66
C PRO A 137 24.21 -13.27 -9.26
N LYS A 138 24.69 -14.42 -8.75
CA LYS A 138 25.31 -14.53 -7.42
C LYS A 138 26.42 -13.50 -7.18
N ALA A 139 27.29 -13.27 -8.16
CA ALA A 139 28.35 -12.27 -8.05
C ALA A 139 27.80 -10.84 -7.82
N ARG A 140 26.69 -10.49 -8.48
CA ARG A 140 26.04 -9.19 -8.32
C ARG A 140 25.28 -9.11 -6.99
N ALA A 141 24.63 -10.19 -6.58
CA ALA A 141 24.04 -10.28 -5.24
C ALA A 141 25.10 -10.11 -4.13
N GLN A 142 26.29 -10.71 -4.32
CA GLN A 142 27.42 -10.56 -3.41
C GLN A 142 27.97 -9.14 -3.34
N ALA A 143 28.15 -8.49 -4.50
CA ALA A 143 28.56 -7.09 -4.56
C ALA A 143 27.55 -6.15 -3.86
N LEU A 144 26.27 -6.53 -3.84
CA LEU A 144 25.20 -5.80 -3.14
C LEU A 144 25.02 -6.23 -1.67
N GLY A 145 25.85 -7.14 -1.15
CA GLY A 145 25.78 -7.60 0.24
C GLY A 145 24.63 -8.56 0.55
N LEU A 146 23.94 -9.09 -0.46
CA LEU A 146 22.76 -9.97 -0.31
C LEU A 146 23.10 -11.44 -0.06
N SER A 147 24.38 -11.80 0.02
CA SER A 147 24.90 -13.17 0.14
C SER A 147 24.44 -13.93 1.39
N ARG A 148 24.01 -13.22 2.44
CA ARG A 148 23.70 -13.81 3.76
C ARG A 148 22.25 -14.32 3.89
N LEU A 149 21.41 -14.08 2.89
CA LEU A 149 19.98 -14.41 2.91
C LEU A 149 19.64 -15.72 2.18
N SER A 150 20.63 -16.36 1.53
CA SER A 150 20.45 -17.61 0.77
C SER A 150 20.68 -18.89 1.59
N SER A 151 20.81 -18.78 2.92
CA SER A 151 21.07 -19.90 3.82
C SER A 151 19.99 -20.03 4.89
N ARG A 152 18.79 -20.42 4.46
CA ARG A 152 17.80 -21.13 5.28
C ARG A 152 17.07 -22.13 4.42
#